data_AF-A0A8T6M0B0-F1
#
_entry.id   AF-A0A8T6M0B0-F1
#
_cell.length_a   1.000
_cell.length_b   1.000
_cell.length_c   1.000
_cell.angle_alpha   90.00
_cell.angle_beta   90.00
_cell.angle_gamma   90.00
#
_symmetry.space_group_name_H-M   'P 1'
#
loop_
_entity.id
_entity.type
_entity.pdbx_description
1 polymer ?
#
loop_
_entity_poly.entity_id
_entity_poly.type
_entity_poly.pdbx_seq_one_letter_code
_entity_poly.pdbx_strand_id
1 'polypeptide(L)'
;MKKNTQKLLLSLYSVPNVIPVKIRTKSEDSNTRPVTANNEFEHVITGDFNRGEMGTGGGRIKLSNLNIVLYDLTEGGKRSLLHFLKQRGLINSERVLGTTSIGITPHGIKALEDQFPALSPKWDAWQGNWDCLVFVKAPKTDKQFRYLRGLLVAEGAVSISRGVYAAPFSFSEKVTQECEQLYQDSILLFSVGSWKIASLRSLIIEKYGLLDTVESYSGISNDISRLLTSLDTNKRLTDRHKTELNLVYDRLIDILTEDPGFCGYYFNEIPNVKEMLSKLNFIITTY
;
A
#
# COMPACT_ATOMS: atom_id res chain seq x y z
N MET A 1 1.94 0.04 15.17
CA MET A 1 0.82 -0.92 15.19
C MET A 1 1.40 -2.35 15.18
N LYS A 2 0.77 -3.38 15.75
CA LYS A 2 1.32 -4.76 15.67
C LYS A 2 1.08 -5.36 14.27
N LYS A 3 1.96 -6.26 13.79
CA LYS A 3 1.87 -6.89 12.45
C LYS A 3 0.48 -7.46 12.14
N ASN A 4 -0.13 -8.20 13.06
CA ASN A 4 -1.45 -8.79 12.81
C ASN A 4 -2.58 -7.75 12.66
N THR A 5 -2.42 -6.56 13.27
CA THR A 5 -3.32 -5.44 12.99
C THR A 5 -3.13 -4.90 11.58
N GLN A 6 -1.88 -4.71 11.15
CA GLN A 6 -1.55 -4.25 9.80
C GLN A 6 -2.07 -5.25 8.75
N LYS A 7 -1.84 -6.56 8.95
CA LYS A 7 -2.36 -7.62 8.08
C LYS A 7 -3.86 -7.53 7.89
N LEU A 8 -4.61 -7.46 8.99
CA LEU A 8 -6.06 -7.38 8.93
C LEU A 8 -6.52 -6.11 8.20
N LEU A 9 -5.96 -4.94 8.52
CA LEU A 9 -6.35 -3.70 7.85
C LEU A 9 -5.98 -3.70 6.37
N LEU A 10 -4.80 -4.21 5.98
CA LEU A 10 -4.41 -4.37 4.57
C LEU A 10 -5.33 -5.34 3.82
N SER A 11 -5.74 -6.45 4.45
CA SER A 11 -6.70 -7.37 3.82
C SER A 11 -8.08 -6.75 3.61
N LEU A 12 -8.47 -5.79 4.46
CA LEU A 12 -9.72 -5.05 4.33
C LEU A 12 -9.59 -3.83 3.42
N TYR A 13 -8.37 -3.46 3.02
CA TYR A 13 -8.12 -2.36 2.12
C TYR A 13 -8.50 -2.80 0.70
N SER A 14 -9.70 -2.42 0.26
CA SER A 14 -10.09 -2.56 -1.14
C SER A 14 -9.56 -1.38 -1.93
N VAL A 15 -9.00 -1.70 -3.08
CA VAL A 15 -8.66 -0.69 -4.06
C VAL A 15 -9.88 -0.53 -4.97
N PRO A 16 -10.56 0.62 -4.98
CA PRO A 16 -11.54 0.91 -6.01
C PRO A 16 -10.83 0.89 -7.36
N ASN A 17 -11.26 0.01 -8.28
CA ASN A 17 -10.85 -0.07 -9.70
C ASN A 17 -9.66 -0.96 -10.10
N VAL A 18 -9.25 -1.98 -9.34
CA VAL A 18 -8.31 -2.97 -9.90
C VAL A 18 -9.04 -3.96 -10.82
N ILE A 19 -8.66 -3.92 -12.10
CA ILE A 19 -9.12 -4.72 -13.25
C ILE A 19 -9.20 -6.21 -12.88
N PRO A 20 -10.19 -6.97 -13.39
CA PRO A 20 -10.30 -8.41 -13.16
C PRO A 20 -8.97 -9.12 -13.44
N VAL A 21 -8.50 -9.89 -12.46
CA VAL A 21 -7.29 -10.70 -12.58
C VAL A 21 -7.55 -11.77 -13.65
N LYS A 22 -6.90 -11.66 -14.81
CA LYS A 22 -6.88 -12.73 -15.81
C LYS A 22 -6.04 -13.89 -15.27
N ILE A 23 -6.68 -14.92 -14.72
CA ILE A 23 -6.01 -16.15 -14.30
C ILE A 23 -6.05 -17.13 -15.46
N ARG A 24 -4.88 -17.52 -15.99
CA ARG A 24 -4.78 -18.65 -16.93
C ARG A 24 -4.94 -19.96 -16.15
N THR A 25 -6.13 -20.52 -16.16
CA THR A 25 -6.36 -21.90 -15.69
C THR A 25 -5.95 -22.87 -16.80
N LYS A 26 -5.09 -23.85 -16.48
CA LYS A 26 -4.88 -24.99 -17.37
C LYS A 26 -6.16 -25.83 -17.38
N SER A 27 -6.84 -25.95 -18.52
CA SER A 27 -7.89 -26.95 -18.66
C SER A 27 -7.25 -28.34 -18.72
N GLU A 28 -7.70 -29.24 -17.86
CA GLU A 28 -7.46 -30.68 -18.01
C GLU A 28 -8.46 -31.19 -19.06
N ASP A 29 -8.08 -31.16 -20.34
CA ASP A 29 -8.76 -31.98 -21.33
C ASP A 29 -7.93 -33.24 -21.61
N SER A 30 -8.43 -34.33 -21.04
CA SER A 30 -8.09 -35.69 -21.39
C SER A 30 -8.36 -35.99 -22.86
N ASN A 31 -7.38 -36.60 -23.52
CA ASN A 31 -7.51 -37.45 -24.71
C ASN A 31 -8.44 -36.94 -25.84
N THR A 32 -7.89 -36.17 -26.78
CA THR A 32 -8.17 -36.35 -28.22
C THR A 32 -7.11 -35.65 -29.10
N ARG A 33 -6.92 -36.19 -30.30
CA ARG A 33 -5.86 -35.92 -31.30
C ARG A 33 -5.61 -34.44 -31.66
N PRO A 34 -4.45 -34.09 -32.25
CA PRO A 34 -4.08 -32.70 -32.49
C PRO A 34 -4.90 -32.14 -33.66
N VAL A 35 -5.73 -31.14 -33.36
CA VAL A 35 -6.25 -30.21 -34.35
C VAL A 35 -5.75 -28.83 -33.96
N THR A 36 -4.91 -28.27 -34.83
CA THR A 36 -4.50 -26.87 -34.82
C THR A 36 -5.73 -25.96 -34.84
N ALA A 37 -6.05 -25.37 -33.70
CA ALA A 37 -6.84 -24.16 -33.57
C ALA A 37 -6.48 -23.48 -32.25
N ASN A 38 -5.88 -22.30 -32.34
CA ASN A 38 -5.66 -21.38 -31.22
C ASN A 38 -7.01 -20.90 -30.69
N ASN A 39 -7.62 -21.66 -29.77
CA ASN A 39 -8.70 -21.16 -28.93
C ASN A 39 -8.12 -20.86 -27.55
N GLU A 40 -7.58 -19.65 -27.37
CA GLU A 40 -7.36 -19.08 -26.05
C GLU A 40 -8.75 -18.74 -25.45
N PHE A 41 -9.22 -19.56 -24.50
CA PHE A 41 -10.41 -19.22 -23.74
C PHE A 41 -10.06 -18.17 -22.67
N GLU A 42 -10.45 -16.93 -22.92
CA GLU A 42 -10.38 -15.83 -21.96
C GLU A 42 -11.54 -15.93 -20.96
N HIS A 43 -11.26 -16.36 -19.72
CA HIS A 43 -12.19 -16.14 -18.62
C HIS A 43 -11.91 -14.79 -17.96
N VAL A 44 -12.67 -13.77 -18.37
CA VAL A 44 -12.80 -12.53 -17.59
C VAL A 44 -13.69 -12.86 -16.40
N ILE A 45 -13.10 -13.03 -15.22
CA ILE A 45 -13.87 -13.16 -13.98
C ILE A 45 -14.34 -11.75 -13.59
N THR A 46 -15.50 -11.35 -14.08
CA THR A 46 -16.26 -10.26 -13.47
C THR A 46 -16.79 -10.77 -12.14
N GLY A 47 -16.07 -10.50 -11.05
CA GLY A 47 -16.70 -10.55 -9.74
C GLY A 47 -17.83 -9.53 -9.75
N ASP A 48 -19.07 -9.96 -9.48
CA ASP A 48 -20.20 -9.08 -9.22
C ASP A 48 -19.88 -8.21 -8.00
N PHE A 49 -19.16 -7.12 -8.23
CA PHE A 49 -19.06 -6.02 -7.29
C PHE A 49 -20.43 -5.35 -7.30
N ASN A 50 -21.24 -5.69 -6.30
CA ASN A 50 -22.53 -5.06 -6.01
C ASN A 50 -22.40 -3.53 -6.12
N ARG A 51 -22.81 -2.98 -7.28
CA ARG A 51 -23.05 -1.56 -7.51
C ARG A 51 -24.35 -1.21 -6.80
N GLY A 52 -24.28 -1.04 -5.49
CA GLY A 52 -25.46 -0.75 -4.71
C GLY A 52 -25.11 -0.33 -3.30
N GLU A 53 -24.17 0.62 -3.16
CA GLU A 53 -24.04 1.54 -2.03
C GLU A 53 -22.77 2.39 -2.23
N MET A 54 -22.93 3.63 -2.73
CA MET A 54 -21.88 4.65 -2.69
C MET A 54 -21.70 5.16 -1.25
N GLY A 55 -21.24 4.27 -0.37
CA GLY A 55 -21.00 4.58 1.05
C GLY A 55 -19.74 3.86 1.52
N THR A 56 -18.61 4.56 1.50
CA THR A 56 -17.29 4.16 2.02
C THR A 56 -16.59 3.03 1.23
N GLY A 57 -15.57 3.39 0.45
CA GLY A 57 -14.78 2.51 -0.43
C GLY A 57 -13.86 1.49 0.27
N GLY A 58 -14.30 0.91 1.39
CA GLY A 58 -13.58 -0.13 2.11
C GLY A 58 -13.95 -1.53 1.65
N GLY A 59 -12.98 -2.45 1.64
CA GLY A 59 -13.21 -3.85 1.37
C GLY A 59 -13.94 -4.53 2.50
N ARG A 60 -14.71 -5.58 2.17
CA ARG A 60 -15.43 -6.39 3.15
C ARG A 60 -14.97 -7.83 3.05
N ILE A 61 -14.60 -8.42 4.19
CA ILE A 61 -14.25 -9.84 4.30
C ILE A 61 -15.26 -10.53 5.21
N LYS A 62 -15.72 -11.73 4.82
CA LYS A 62 -16.57 -12.57 5.67
C LYS A 62 -15.79 -13.00 6.92
N LEU A 63 -16.44 -13.02 8.08
CA LEU A 63 -15.80 -13.41 9.33
C LEU A 63 -15.15 -14.81 9.25
N SER A 64 -15.72 -15.73 8.47
CA SER A 64 -15.17 -17.07 8.20
C SER A 64 -13.78 -17.05 7.55
N ASN A 65 -13.48 -16.02 6.78
CA ASN A 65 -12.25 -15.93 5.99
C ASN A 65 -11.12 -15.27 6.78
N LEU A 66 -11.38 -14.77 8.00
CA LEU A 66 -10.33 -14.27 8.90
C LEU A 66 -9.28 -15.33 9.23
N ASN A 67 -9.67 -16.61 9.22
CA ASN A 67 -8.76 -17.73 9.49
C ASN A 67 -7.67 -17.89 8.42
N ILE A 68 -7.83 -17.23 7.27
CA ILE A 68 -6.84 -17.21 6.20
C ILE A 68 -5.80 -16.13 6.48
N VAL A 69 -6.24 -14.92 6.82
CA VAL A 69 -5.37 -13.74 7.07
C VAL A 69 -4.66 -13.83 8.43
N LEU A 70 -5.36 -14.35 9.44
CA LEU A 70 -4.89 -14.40 10.82
C LEU A 70 -4.73 -15.86 11.26
N TYR A 71 -4.08 -16.66 10.42
CA TYR A 71 -3.93 -18.11 10.60
C TYR A 71 -3.12 -18.45 11.87
N ASP A 72 -2.17 -17.61 12.24
CA ASP A 72 -1.30 -17.74 13.41
C ASP A 72 -1.99 -17.43 14.74
N LEU A 73 -3.16 -16.76 14.70
CA LEU A 73 -3.88 -16.37 15.90
C LEU A 73 -4.87 -17.44 16.36
N THR A 74 -4.92 -17.65 17.68
CA THR A 74 -6.01 -18.40 18.32
C THR A 74 -7.35 -17.68 18.15
N GLU A 75 -8.45 -18.40 18.27
CA GLU A 75 -9.80 -17.81 18.22
C GLU A 75 -10.00 -16.70 19.27
N GLY A 76 -9.44 -16.88 20.47
CA GLY A 76 -9.41 -15.85 21.51
C GLY A 76 -8.64 -14.61 21.05
N GLY A 77 -7.44 -14.81 20.47
CA GLY A 77 -6.62 -13.73 19.93
C GLY A 77 -7.32 -12.93 18.82
N LYS A 78 -8.01 -13.63 17.90
CA LYS A 78 -8.82 -12.98 16.85
C LYS A 78 -9.94 -12.13 17.45
N ARG A 79 -10.71 -12.66 18.40
CA ARG A 79 -11.78 -11.91 19.07
C ARG A 79 -11.25 -10.67 19.78
N SER A 80 -10.13 -10.79 20.50
CA SER A 80 -9.48 -9.67 21.17
C SER A 80 -8.99 -8.61 20.17
N LEU A 81 -8.39 -9.03 19.05
CA LEU A 81 -7.95 -8.12 18.00
C LEU A 81 -9.15 -7.38 17.38
N LEU A 82 -10.20 -8.08 16.98
CA LEU A 82 -11.40 -7.47 16.41
C LEU A 82 -12.05 -6.47 17.37
N HIS A 83 -12.18 -6.85 18.64
CA HIS A 83 -12.70 -5.97 19.67
C HIS A 83 -11.84 -4.70 19.81
N PHE A 84 -10.51 -4.85 19.87
CA PHE A 84 -9.57 -3.72 19.92
C PHE A 84 -9.73 -2.77 18.71
N LEU A 85 -9.80 -3.31 17.49
CA LEU A 85 -9.92 -2.48 16.28
C LEU A 85 -11.28 -1.80 16.17
N LYS A 86 -12.35 -2.46 16.62
CA LYS A 86 -13.69 -1.87 16.68
C LYS A 86 -13.75 -0.75 17.72
N GLN A 87 -13.16 -0.94 18.90
CA GLN A 87 -13.06 0.11 19.92
C GLN A 87 -12.25 1.32 19.44
N ARG A 88 -11.22 1.09 18.63
CA ARG A 88 -10.42 2.15 17.98
C ARG A 88 -11.12 2.79 16.76
N GLY A 89 -12.31 2.31 16.38
CA GLY A 89 -13.05 2.81 15.22
C GLY A 89 -12.39 2.52 13.87
N LEU A 90 -11.46 1.56 13.79
CA LEU A 90 -10.71 1.24 12.56
C LEU A 90 -11.46 0.27 11.65
N ILE A 91 -12.33 -0.56 12.23
CA ILE A 91 -13.16 -1.52 11.50
C ILE A 91 -14.61 -1.42 11.94
N ASN A 92 -15.52 -1.83 11.06
CA ASN A 92 -16.93 -2.07 11.38
C ASN A 92 -17.28 -3.54 11.14
N SER A 93 -18.37 -3.99 11.75
CA SER A 93 -18.91 -5.32 11.58
C SER A 93 -20.37 -5.20 11.20
N GLU A 94 -20.77 -5.84 10.11
CA GLU A 94 -22.14 -5.85 9.63
C GLU A 94 -22.66 -7.29 9.55
N ARG A 95 -23.95 -7.49 9.81
CA ARG A 95 -24.60 -8.79 9.66
C ARG A 95 -25.72 -8.69 8.65
N VAL A 96 -25.56 -9.36 7.52
CA VAL A 96 -26.53 -9.38 6.42
C VAL A 96 -26.91 -10.83 6.14
N LEU A 97 -28.22 -11.13 6.15
CA LEU A 97 -28.76 -12.47 5.88
C LEU A 97 -28.05 -13.59 6.68
N GLY A 98 -27.79 -13.31 7.97
CA GLY A 98 -27.13 -14.26 8.88
C GLY A 98 -25.61 -14.31 8.76
N THR A 99 -25.00 -13.78 7.70
CA THR A 99 -23.55 -13.72 7.50
C THR A 99 -22.97 -12.47 8.12
N THR A 100 -21.90 -12.62 8.92
CA THR A 100 -21.16 -11.47 9.48
C THR A 100 -19.98 -11.13 8.58
N SER A 101 -19.88 -9.88 8.17
CA SER A 101 -18.75 -9.30 7.43
C SER A 101 -18.07 -8.23 8.28
N ILE A 102 -16.79 -8.02 8.01
CA ILE A 102 -15.99 -6.94 8.60
C ILE A 102 -15.53 -6.05 7.45
N GLY A 103 -15.60 -4.74 7.66
CA GLY A 103 -15.06 -3.75 6.75
C GLY A 103 -14.11 -2.79 7.45
N ILE A 104 -13.24 -2.15 6.68
CA ILE A 104 -12.41 -1.04 7.17
C ILE A 104 -13.23 0.26 7.14
N THR A 105 -13.12 1.08 8.19
CA THR A 105 -13.79 2.39 8.23
C THR A 105 -12.96 3.44 7.48
N PRO A 106 -13.52 4.63 7.15
CA PRO A 106 -12.73 5.74 6.64
C PRO A 106 -11.57 6.16 7.57
N HIS A 107 -11.77 6.08 8.88
CA HIS A 107 -10.69 6.30 9.86
C HIS A 107 -9.63 5.19 9.76
N GLY A 108 -10.03 3.93 9.60
CA GLY A 108 -9.11 2.81 9.39
C GLY A 108 -8.26 3.00 8.13
N ILE A 109 -8.87 3.41 7.02
CA ILE A 109 -8.20 3.73 5.77
C ILE A 109 -7.15 4.82 5.99
N LYS A 110 -7.56 5.96 6.59
CA LYS A 110 -6.64 7.06 6.86
C LYS A 110 -5.47 6.63 7.75
N ALA A 111 -5.74 5.88 8.83
CA ALA A 111 -4.70 5.38 9.72
C ALA A 111 -3.72 4.43 9.00
N LEU A 112 -4.20 3.69 8.00
CA LEU A 112 -3.37 2.81 7.17
C LEU A 112 -2.52 3.61 6.17
N GLU A 113 -3.09 4.62 5.53
CA GLU A 113 -2.37 5.52 4.61
C GLU A 113 -1.33 6.39 5.33
N ASP A 114 -1.63 6.84 6.54
CA ASP A 114 -0.67 7.56 7.40
C ASP A 114 0.50 6.64 7.79
N GLN A 115 0.26 5.32 7.89
CA GLN A 115 1.29 4.34 8.21
C GLN A 115 2.07 3.88 6.97
N PHE A 116 1.41 3.75 5.83
CA PHE A 116 1.96 3.25 4.58
C PHE A 116 1.70 4.28 3.48
N PRO A 117 2.59 5.27 3.30
CA PRO A 117 2.41 6.35 2.36
C PRO A 117 2.10 5.87 0.94
N ALA A 118 2.70 4.75 0.50
CA ALA A 118 2.47 4.14 -0.81
C ALA A 118 1.01 3.77 -1.13
N LEU A 119 0.14 3.67 -0.11
CA LEU A 119 -1.30 3.44 -0.32
C LEU A 119 -2.08 4.74 -0.58
N SER A 120 -1.54 5.89 -0.17
CA SER A 120 -2.24 7.16 -0.24
C SER A 120 -2.60 7.53 -1.69
N PRO A 121 -3.86 7.88 -1.99
CA PRO A 121 -4.30 8.33 -3.31
C PRO A 121 -3.54 9.57 -3.82
N LYS A 122 -2.93 10.33 -2.91
CA LYS A 122 -2.12 11.52 -3.26
C LYS A 122 -0.96 11.17 -4.17
N TRP A 123 -0.39 9.97 -4.04
CA TRP A 123 0.71 9.50 -4.89
C TRP A 123 0.27 9.14 -6.30
N ASP A 124 -0.95 8.62 -6.49
CA ASP A 124 -1.49 8.36 -7.82
C ASP A 124 -1.71 9.68 -8.59
N ALA A 125 -2.09 10.74 -7.86
CA ALA A 125 -2.34 12.07 -8.43
C ALA A 125 -1.05 12.89 -8.61
N TRP A 126 0.06 12.48 -8.01
CA TRP A 126 1.28 13.26 -7.97
C TRP A 126 1.97 13.29 -9.35
N GLN A 127 2.22 14.50 -9.86
CA GLN A 127 2.76 14.73 -11.21
C GLN A 127 4.25 15.11 -11.22
N GLY A 128 4.97 14.89 -10.11
CA GLY A 128 6.37 15.27 -10.00
C GLY A 128 6.61 16.72 -9.57
N ASN A 129 5.60 17.37 -8.99
CA ASN A 129 5.76 18.70 -8.39
C ASN A 129 6.46 18.58 -7.02
N TRP A 130 7.31 19.55 -6.68
CA TRP A 130 8.04 19.55 -5.41
C TRP A 130 7.93 20.90 -4.73
N ASP A 131 7.72 20.91 -3.42
CA ASP A 131 7.91 22.10 -2.60
C ASP A 131 9.32 22.07 -2.01
N CYS A 132 10.02 23.18 -2.21
CA CYS A 132 11.42 23.33 -1.86
C CYS A 132 11.57 24.37 -0.76
N LEU A 133 12.46 24.08 0.18
CA LEU A 133 12.88 24.96 1.24
C LEU A 133 14.39 25.16 1.16
N VAL A 134 14.82 26.40 0.99
CA VAL A 134 16.24 26.77 0.85
C VAL A 134 16.62 27.78 1.93
N PHE A 135 17.64 27.46 2.72
CA PHE A 135 18.26 28.40 3.63
C PHE A 135 19.22 29.32 2.86
N VAL A 136 18.87 30.60 2.76
CA VAL A 136 19.71 31.65 2.15
C VAL A 136 20.92 31.97 3.04
N LYS A 137 20.73 31.85 4.36
CA LYS A 137 21.79 32.03 5.37
C LYS A 137 21.96 30.74 6.14
N ALA A 138 23.20 30.24 6.21
CA ALA A 138 23.48 28.97 6.88
C ALA A 138 23.22 29.08 8.39
N PRO A 139 22.32 28.26 8.97
CA PRO A 139 22.12 28.19 10.41
C PRO A 139 23.31 27.44 11.03
N LYS A 140 24.44 28.13 11.27
CA LYS A 140 25.58 27.53 11.97
C LYS A 140 25.23 27.46 13.47
N THR A 141 25.35 26.26 14.06
CA THR A 141 25.15 25.99 15.50
C THR A 141 23.74 26.20 16.07
N ASP A 142 22.72 26.32 15.22
CA ASP A 142 21.35 26.54 15.67
C ASP A 142 20.67 25.25 16.19
N LYS A 143 20.21 25.29 17.45
CA LYS A 143 19.45 24.19 18.06
C LYS A 143 18.05 24.05 17.45
N GLN A 144 17.43 25.17 17.07
CA GLN A 144 16.11 25.20 16.45
C GLN A 144 16.13 24.56 15.06
N PHE A 145 17.27 24.62 14.36
CA PHE A 145 17.41 23.97 13.06
C PHE A 145 17.28 22.45 13.15
N ARG A 146 17.76 21.84 14.25
CA ARG A 146 17.59 20.40 14.46
C ARG A 146 16.11 20.03 14.63
N TYR A 147 15.35 20.86 15.31
CA TYR A 147 13.91 20.68 15.48
C TYR A 147 13.18 20.82 14.13
N LEU A 148 13.44 21.90 13.38
CA LEU A 148 12.85 22.09 12.05
C LEU A 148 13.21 20.96 11.08
N ARG A 149 14.47 20.51 11.07
CA ARG A 149 14.88 19.32 10.29
C ARG A 149 14.07 18.08 10.66
N GLY A 150 13.79 17.87 11.94
CA GLY A 150 12.95 16.77 12.41
C GLY A 150 11.52 16.86 11.85
N LEU A 151 10.94 18.06 11.83
CA LEU A 151 9.63 18.30 11.21
C LEU A 151 9.65 18.03 9.71
N LEU A 152 10.65 18.55 9.00
CA LEU A 152 10.79 18.34 7.55
C LEU A 152 10.91 16.86 7.18
N VAL A 153 11.74 16.11 7.91
CA VAL A 153 11.88 14.66 7.70
C VAL A 153 10.58 13.92 8.00
N ALA A 154 9.83 14.34 9.03
CA ALA A 154 8.54 13.74 9.35
C ALA A 154 7.47 13.99 8.27
N GLU A 155 7.62 15.05 7.46
CA GLU A 155 6.77 15.32 6.29
C GLU A 155 7.30 14.68 4.99
N GLY A 156 8.33 13.83 5.07
CA GLY A 156 8.90 13.17 3.89
C GLY A 156 9.77 14.10 3.04
N ALA A 157 10.28 15.19 3.60
CA ALA A 157 11.22 16.05 2.90
C ALA A 157 12.62 15.43 2.85
N VAL A 158 13.22 15.44 1.66
CA VAL A 158 14.58 14.99 1.40
C VAL A 158 15.53 16.17 1.48
N SER A 159 16.66 15.98 2.17
CA SER A 159 17.77 16.93 2.09
C SER A 159 18.54 16.70 0.78
N ILE A 160 18.41 17.64 -0.15
CA ILE A 160 19.17 17.64 -1.42
C ILE A 160 20.63 18.00 -1.14
N SER A 161 20.83 19.04 -0.35
CA SER A 161 22.13 19.50 0.12
C SER A 161 21.97 20.17 1.48
N ARG A 162 23.06 20.68 2.05
CA ARG A 162 23.01 21.37 3.34
C ARG A 162 22.13 22.62 3.24
N GLY A 163 21.02 22.62 3.98
CA GLY A 163 20.08 23.74 3.98
C GLY A 163 19.17 23.78 2.76
N VAL A 164 19.11 22.71 1.95
CA VAL A 164 18.15 22.58 0.85
C VAL A 164 17.34 21.31 1.07
N TYR A 165 16.03 21.50 1.19
CA TYR A 165 15.06 20.43 1.40
C TYR A 165 14.01 20.46 0.30
N ALA A 166 13.54 19.29 -0.11
CA ALA A 166 12.45 19.16 -1.06
C ALA A 166 11.46 18.11 -0.58
N ALA A 167 10.18 18.45 -0.62
CA ALA A 167 9.06 17.57 -0.29
C ALA A 167 8.19 17.37 -1.54
N PRO A 168 7.64 16.16 -1.76
CA PRO A 168 6.76 15.88 -2.89
C PRO A 168 5.41 16.59 -2.80
N PHE A 169 5.00 16.99 -1.60
CA PHE A 169 3.77 17.72 -1.34
C PHE A 169 4.09 19.01 -0.60
N SER A 170 3.11 19.91 -0.54
CA SER A 170 3.27 21.15 0.20
C SER A 170 3.50 20.92 1.67
N PHE A 171 4.42 21.71 2.22
CA PHE A 171 4.71 21.73 3.64
C PHE A 171 3.44 22.07 4.42
N SER A 172 3.28 21.43 5.58
CA SER A 172 2.13 21.73 6.43
C SER A 172 2.16 23.16 6.94
N GLU A 173 1.00 23.67 7.33
CA GLU A 173 0.89 24.98 7.98
C GLU A 173 1.81 25.10 9.20
N LYS A 174 2.01 23.99 9.94
CA LYS A 174 2.93 23.96 11.07
C LYS A 174 4.38 24.25 10.64
N VAL A 175 4.87 23.60 9.59
CA VAL A 175 6.23 23.85 9.08
C VAL A 175 6.36 25.28 8.58
N THR A 176 5.36 25.79 7.86
CA THR A 176 5.35 27.16 7.35
C THR A 176 5.41 28.18 8.48
N GLN A 177 4.57 28.04 9.52
CA GLN A 177 4.55 28.92 10.69
C GLN A 177 5.89 28.89 11.45
N GLU A 178 6.49 27.72 11.63
CA GLU A 178 7.80 27.59 12.28
C GLU A 178 8.91 28.26 11.45
N CYS A 179 8.84 28.17 10.12
CA CYS A 179 9.78 28.88 9.24
C CYS A 179 9.62 30.40 9.33
N GLU A 180 8.38 30.90 9.35
CA GLU A 180 8.09 32.32 9.49
C GLU A 180 8.54 32.87 10.85
N GLN A 181 8.30 32.14 11.93
CA GLN A 181 8.66 32.60 13.29
C GLN A 181 10.16 32.58 13.54
N LEU A 182 10.87 31.55 13.07
CA LEU A 182 12.27 31.31 13.43
C LEU A 182 13.26 31.80 12.36
N TYR A 183 12.81 31.92 11.10
CA TYR A 183 13.71 32.13 9.96
C TYR A 183 13.14 33.04 8.86
N GLN A 184 12.27 33.99 9.19
CA GLN A 184 11.56 34.88 8.26
C GLN A 184 12.41 35.44 7.10
N ASP A 185 13.67 35.81 7.37
CA ASP A 185 14.59 36.40 6.38
C ASP A 185 15.76 35.49 5.98
N SER A 186 15.69 34.21 6.35
CA SER A 186 16.77 33.25 6.16
C SER A 186 16.37 32.04 5.31
N ILE A 187 15.09 31.91 4.96
CA ILE A 187 14.55 30.80 4.17
C ILE A 187 13.79 31.34 2.94
N LEU A 188 13.87 30.59 1.85
CA LEU A 188 12.98 30.69 0.70
C LEU A 188 12.16 29.41 0.61
N LEU A 189 10.84 29.55 0.51
CA LEU A 189 9.91 28.47 0.18
C LEU A 189 9.34 28.72 -1.23
N PHE A 190 9.39 27.71 -2.08
CA PHE A 190 8.86 27.79 -3.45
C PHE A 190 8.52 26.41 -4.00
N SER A 191 7.61 26.35 -4.97
CA SER A 191 7.23 25.12 -5.66
C SER A 191 7.94 25.01 -7.01
N VAL A 192 8.34 23.80 -7.37
CA VAL A 192 8.98 23.45 -8.64
C VAL A 192 8.14 22.39 -9.34
N GLY A 193 7.61 22.72 -10.51
CA GLY A 193 6.86 21.76 -11.33
C GLY A 193 7.73 20.87 -12.22
N SER A 194 8.96 21.31 -12.52
CA SER A 194 9.90 20.51 -13.30
C SER A 194 11.35 20.86 -12.99
N TRP A 195 12.20 19.84 -12.97
CA TRP A 195 13.63 19.97 -12.70
C TRP A 195 14.40 20.06 -14.02
N LYS A 196 15.22 21.10 -14.18
CA LYS A 196 15.94 21.35 -15.44
C LYS A 196 17.17 20.46 -15.67
N ILE A 197 17.77 19.91 -14.61
CA ILE A 197 18.98 19.08 -14.70
C ILE A 197 18.67 17.68 -14.15
N ALA A 198 18.96 16.67 -14.96
CA ALA A 198 18.77 15.26 -14.64
C ALA A 198 19.76 14.79 -13.56
N SER A 199 19.37 14.93 -12.30
CA SER A 199 19.97 14.20 -11.18
C SER A 199 19.00 13.97 -10.02
N LEU A 200 17.83 14.64 -10.00
CA LEU A 200 16.87 14.46 -8.91
C LEU A 200 16.35 13.02 -8.84
N ARG A 201 15.98 12.41 -9.98
CA ARG A 201 15.53 11.00 -9.98
C ARG A 201 16.57 10.09 -9.33
N SER A 202 17.83 10.19 -9.76
CA SER A 202 18.94 9.40 -9.19
C SER A 202 19.13 9.69 -7.70
N LEU A 203 19.08 10.97 -7.31
CA LEU A 203 19.20 11.38 -5.92
C LEU A 203 18.06 10.83 -5.06
N ILE A 204 16.82 10.89 -5.51
CA ILE A 204 15.66 10.35 -4.78
C ILE A 204 15.77 8.83 -4.68
N ILE A 205 16.10 8.14 -5.78
CA ILE A 205 16.31 6.69 -5.80
C ILE A 205 17.38 6.29 -4.77
N GLU A 206 18.51 6.99 -4.74
CA GLU A 206 19.60 6.74 -3.78
C GLU A 206 19.18 7.06 -2.34
N LYS A 207 18.58 8.23 -2.10
CA LYS A 207 18.24 8.70 -0.74
C LYS A 207 17.18 7.84 -0.06
N TYR A 208 16.26 7.28 -0.82
CA TYR A 208 15.20 6.41 -0.32
C TYR A 208 15.48 4.92 -0.52
N GLY A 209 16.63 4.54 -1.11
CA GLY A 209 16.94 3.13 -1.37
C GLY A 209 15.92 2.45 -2.28
N LEU A 210 15.31 3.19 -3.21
CA LEU A 210 14.12 2.70 -3.94
C LEU A 210 14.40 1.45 -4.77
N LEU A 211 15.65 1.20 -5.19
CA LEU A 211 16.01 -0.01 -5.95
C LEU A 211 15.78 -1.29 -5.12
N ASP A 212 16.13 -1.27 -3.84
CA ASP A 212 15.94 -2.42 -2.94
C ASP A 212 14.45 -2.66 -2.67
N THR A 213 13.67 -1.58 -2.56
CA THR A 213 12.21 -1.61 -2.45
C THR A 213 11.57 -2.24 -3.69
N VAL A 214 12.03 -1.83 -4.87
CA VAL A 214 11.60 -2.31 -6.18
C VAL A 214 11.88 -3.81 -6.36
N GLU A 215 13.07 -4.26 -6.00
CA GLU A 215 13.44 -5.68 -6.06
C GLU A 215 12.55 -6.50 -5.11
N SER A 216 12.31 -5.99 -3.91
CA SER A 216 11.45 -6.62 -2.91
C SER A 216 10.00 -6.76 -3.40
N TYR A 217 9.43 -5.71 -4.01
CA TYR A 217 8.09 -5.79 -4.62
C TYR A 217 8.01 -6.81 -5.74
N SER A 218 9.04 -6.88 -6.60
CA SER A 218 9.10 -7.87 -7.66
C SER A 218 9.11 -9.29 -7.11
N GLY A 219 9.91 -9.55 -6.07
CA GLY A 219 9.94 -10.82 -5.35
C GLY A 219 8.58 -11.19 -4.74
N ILE A 220 7.94 -10.25 -4.05
CA ILE A 220 6.61 -10.43 -3.44
C ILE A 220 5.55 -10.74 -4.51
N SER A 221 5.53 -10.00 -5.62
CA SER A 221 4.60 -10.23 -6.73
C SER A 221 4.77 -11.63 -7.34
N ASN A 222 6.02 -12.10 -7.48
CA ASN A 222 6.31 -13.45 -7.95
C ASN A 222 5.79 -14.51 -6.97
N ASP A 223 5.96 -14.29 -5.66
CA ASP A 223 5.42 -15.19 -4.64
C ASP A 223 3.88 -15.25 -4.66
N ILE A 224 3.21 -14.11 -4.84
CA ILE A 224 1.75 -14.03 -5.02
C ILE A 224 1.33 -14.82 -6.26
N SER A 225 2.04 -14.65 -7.37
CA SER A 225 1.74 -15.33 -8.63
C SER A 225 1.94 -16.84 -8.53
N ARG A 226 3.00 -17.29 -7.83
CA ARG A 226 3.22 -18.70 -7.53
C ARG A 226 2.12 -19.26 -6.63
N LEU A 227 1.73 -18.52 -5.59
CA LEU A 227 0.63 -18.93 -4.73
C LEU A 227 -0.65 -19.11 -5.55
N LEU A 228 -1.04 -18.10 -6.34
CA LEU A 228 -2.22 -18.17 -7.22
C LEU A 228 -2.20 -19.37 -8.18
N THR A 229 -1.06 -19.68 -8.79
CA THR A 229 -0.94 -20.82 -9.72
C THR A 229 -1.00 -22.18 -9.03
N SER A 230 -0.69 -22.24 -7.74
CA SER A 230 -0.81 -23.47 -6.92
C SER A 230 -2.24 -23.74 -6.40
N LEU A 231 -3.12 -22.75 -6.48
CA LEU A 231 -4.51 -22.88 -6.02
C LEU A 231 -5.39 -23.54 -7.07
N ASP A 232 -6.13 -24.55 -6.64
CA ASP A 232 -7.20 -25.18 -7.41
C ASP A 232 -8.52 -24.56 -6.95
N THR A 233 -9.23 -23.88 -7.86
CA THR A 233 -10.46 -23.09 -7.60
C THR A 233 -11.54 -23.85 -6.85
N ASN A 234 -11.52 -25.18 -6.86
CA ASN A 234 -12.51 -26.02 -6.19
C ASN A 234 -12.06 -26.54 -4.81
N LYS A 235 -10.84 -26.23 -4.37
CA LYS A 235 -10.26 -26.76 -3.13
C LYS A 235 -10.04 -25.66 -2.09
N ARG A 236 -10.31 -25.99 -0.82
CA ARG A 236 -10.00 -25.11 0.31
C ARG A 236 -8.49 -24.91 0.44
N LEU A 237 -8.09 -23.74 0.94
CA LEU A 237 -6.68 -23.45 1.25
C LEU A 237 -6.11 -24.46 2.26
N THR A 238 -4.99 -25.08 1.89
CA THR A 238 -4.20 -25.89 2.81
C THR A 238 -3.51 -25.00 3.85
N ASP A 239 -3.08 -25.58 4.96
CA ASP A 239 -2.34 -24.84 5.99
C ASP A 239 -0.98 -24.33 5.49
N ARG A 240 -0.38 -25.04 4.53
CA ARG A 240 0.78 -24.56 3.80
C ARG A 240 0.48 -23.28 3.02
N HIS A 241 -0.62 -23.24 2.25
CA HIS A 241 -1.02 -22.03 1.52
C HIS A 241 -1.29 -20.85 2.46
N LYS A 242 -1.95 -21.09 3.60
CA LYS A 242 -2.19 -20.03 4.60
C LYS A 242 -0.90 -19.52 5.23
N THR A 243 0.08 -20.41 5.44
CA THR A 243 1.41 -20.04 5.94
C THR A 243 2.16 -19.19 4.91
N GLU A 244 2.20 -19.64 3.66
CA GLU A 244 2.83 -18.90 2.56
C GLU A 244 2.17 -17.52 2.35
N LEU A 245 0.84 -17.45 2.38
CA LEU A 245 0.09 -16.19 2.33
C LEU A 245 0.47 -15.25 3.48
N ASN A 246 0.61 -15.76 4.70
CA ASN A 246 1.00 -14.96 5.85
C ASN A 246 2.41 -14.39 5.71
N LEU A 247 3.36 -15.18 5.21
CA LEU A 247 4.73 -14.73 4.94
C LEU A 247 4.76 -13.65 3.86
N VAL A 248 3.94 -13.78 2.82
CA VAL A 248 3.78 -12.74 1.80
C VAL A 248 3.27 -11.43 2.40
N TYR A 249 2.25 -11.49 3.25
CA TYR A 249 1.75 -10.31 3.97
C TYR A 249 2.81 -9.69 4.89
N ASP A 250 3.57 -10.51 5.63
CA ASP A 250 4.62 -10.01 6.52
C ASP A 250 5.69 -9.24 5.74
N ARG A 251 6.16 -9.81 4.62
CA ARG A 251 7.13 -9.15 3.74
C ARG A 251 6.57 -7.89 3.10
N LEU A 252 5.29 -7.91 2.69
CA LEU A 252 4.62 -6.73 2.13
C LEU A 252 4.49 -5.61 3.17
N ILE A 253 4.17 -5.93 4.42
CA ILE A 253 4.11 -4.95 5.51
C ILE A 253 5.49 -4.35 5.80
N ASP A 254 6.51 -5.20 5.85
CA ASP A 254 7.88 -4.77 6.12
C ASP A 254 8.33 -3.78 5.04
N ILE A 255 8.12 -4.10 3.76
CA ILE A 255 8.53 -3.18 2.69
C ILE A 255 7.67 -1.93 2.59
N LEU A 256 6.35 -2.00 2.85
CA LEU A 256 5.49 -0.82 2.86
C LEU A 256 5.85 0.17 3.98
N THR A 257 6.49 -0.30 5.05
CA THR A 257 6.98 0.58 6.12
C THR A 257 8.18 1.41 5.65
N GLU A 258 8.92 0.92 4.66
CA GLU A 258 10.09 1.57 4.09
C GLU A 258 9.75 2.42 2.85
N ASP A 259 8.68 2.08 2.13
CA ASP A 259 8.27 2.77 0.91
C ASP A 259 7.63 4.15 1.19
N PRO A 260 8.30 5.26 0.80
CA PRO A 260 7.75 6.60 0.95
C PRO A 260 6.58 6.90 -0.02
N GLY A 261 6.29 6.01 -0.98
CA GLY A 261 5.25 6.15 -2.01
C GLY A 261 5.76 6.56 -3.39
N PHE A 262 7.07 6.66 -3.56
CA PHE A 262 7.71 7.08 -4.82
C PHE A 262 7.83 5.96 -5.86
N CYS A 263 7.77 4.69 -5.45
CA CYS A 263 8.00 3.55 -6.34
C CYS A 263 7.04 3.55 -7.53
N GLY A 264 5.74 3.77 -7.31
CA GLY A 264 4.74 3.79 -8.39
C GLY A 264 4.97 4.88 -9.44
N TYR A 265 5.56 6.01 -9.05
CA TYR A 265 5.87 7.11 -9.96
C TYR A 265 7.17 6.86 -10.75
N TYR A 266 8.26 6.47 -10.07
CA TYR A 266 9.56 6.31 -10.73
C TYR A 266 9.75 4.98 -11.44
N PHE A 267 8.93 3.98 -11.14
CA PHE A 267 9.03 2.63 -11.68
C PHE A 267 7.65 2.08 -12.03
N ASN A 268 7.05 2.67 -13.06
CA ASN A 268 5.72 2.32 -13.58
C ASN A 268 5.60 0.87 -14.09
N GLU A 269 6.71 0.20 -14.39
CA GLU A 269 6.72 -1.19 -14.87
C GLU A 269 6.63 -2.23 -13.75
N ILE A 270 6.73 -1.81 -12.48
CA ILE A 270 6.71 -2.71 -11.34
C ILE A 270 5.28 -2.98 -10.91
N PRO A 271 4.98 -4.20 -10.42
CA PRO A 271 3.70 -4.53 -9.82
C PRO A 271 3.27 -3.50 -8.79
N ASN A 272 2.10 -2.89 -9.02
CA ASN A 272 1.55 -1.89 -8.11
C ASN A 272 1.13 -2.57 -6.80
N VAL A 273 1.46 -1.97 -5.65
CA VAL A 273 1.03 -2.44 -4.32
C VAL A 273 -0.48 -2.72 -4.27
N LYS A 274 -1.27 -1.82 -4.86
CA LYS A 274 -2.73 -1.95 -4.96
C LYS A 274 -3.14 -3.18 -5.76
N GLU A 275 -2.42 -3.50 -6.82
CA GLU A 275 -2.64 -4.72 -7.62
C GLU A 275 -2.27 -5.97 -6.81
N MET A 276 -1.15 -5.95 -6.10
CA MET A 276 -0.73 -7.05 -5.23
C MET A 276 -1.76 -7.30 -4.11
N LEU A 277 -2.22 -6.25 -3.44
CA LEU A 277 -3.29 -6.35 -2.43
C LEU A 277 -4.59 -6.88 -3.03
N SER A 278 -4.97 -6.46 -4.24
CA SER A 278 -6.13 -7.01 -4.94
C SER A 278 -6.00 -8.52 -5.17
N LYS A 279 -4.84 -8.99 -5.64
CA LYS A 279 -4.57 -10.43 -5.82
C LYS A 279 -4.64 -11.20 -4.51
N LEU A 280 -4.11 -10.65 -3.42
CA LEU A 280 -4.20 -11.26 -2.09
C LEU A 280 -5.65 -11.32 -1.58
N ASN A 281 -6.41 -10.24 -1.75
CA ASN A 281 -7.82 -10.17 -1.36
C ASN A 281 -8.68 -11.15 -2.17
N PHE A 282 -8.36 -11.36 -3.45
CA PHE A 282 -8.96 -12.40 -4.26
C PHE A 282 -8.77 -13.79 -3.62
N ILE A 283 -7.53 -14.14 -3.22
CA ILE A 283 -7.25 -15.42 -2.55
C ILE A 283 -8.11 -15.57 -1.29
N ILE A 284 -8.19 -14.53 -0.46
CA ILE A 284 -8.93 -14.55 0.81
C ILE A 284 -10.45 -14.66 0.61
N THR A 285 -10.99 -14.09 -0.47
CA THR A 285 -12.44 -14.00 -0.69
C THR A 285 -12.99 -15.18 -1.49
N THR A 286 -12.17 -15.79 -2.35
CA THR A 286 -12.57 -16.90 -3.22
C THR A 286 -12.38 -18.28 -2.58
N TYR A 287 -11.32 -18.49 -1.78
CA TYR A 287 -10.93 -19.80 -1.25
C TYR A 287 -11.15 -19.94 0.26
#